data_AF-A0A6N6L6Y6-F1
#
_entry.id   AF-A0A6N6L6Y6-F1
#
_cell.length_a   1.000
_cell.length_b   1.000
_cell.length_c   1.000
_cell.angle_alpha   90.00
_cell.angle_beta   90.00
_cell.angle_gamma   90.00
#
_symmetry.space_group_name_H-M   'P 1'
#
loop_
_entity.id
_entity.type
_entity.pdbx_description
1 polymer ?
#
loop_
_entity_poly.entity_id
_entity_poly.type
_entity_poly.pdbx_seq_one_letter_code
_entity_poly.pdbx_strand_id
1 'polypeptide(L)'
;MENQRVRYVWGTILLLVGAYLMAVNFNLLPSLTINNVALFFGALSLLFFGSYFASGIRNFGWLFPAFMMAAIAVIIGLADTNVDGTILGSLPLFAVSVPFWIVFALNRRENWWALIPAWSTAAIGGIILLSNLVSGEVIAGFVLSAIGLPFLVVYAMNRENWWALIPGGILSFMGAAFLIAGNLNEDLLGGLIVGGIGLAFLVVYLLNRSNWWAIIPAGVLGTVGVIAALSQQRFIPGLEDRILGGVFFGGMAVTFAILWLLRNQHETAWAGYPALGLGAAAALIAIFGTNFDQIWPVILIAFGLWLIYRNMRSRPQAE
;
A
#
# COMPACT_ATOMS: atom_id res chain seq x y z
N MET A 1 30.82 16.59 21.20
CA MET A 1 32.13 16.81 20.55
C MET A 1 32.31 15.95 19.29
N GLU A 2 31.89 14.68 19.31
CA GLU A 2 32.02 13.74 18.18
C GLU A 2 31.31 14.22 16.89
N ASN A 3 30.06 14.69 16.99
CA ASN A 3 29.31 15.24 15.85
C ASN A 3 29.94 16.51 15.23
N GLN A 4 30.71 17.30 15.99
CA GLN A 4 31.38 18.49 15.42
C GLN A 4 32.55 18.08 14.55
N ARG A 5 33.35 17.09 14.97
CA ARG A 5 34.49 16.58 14.18
C ARG A 5 34.04 15.99 12.86
N VAL A 6 32.99 15.16 12.87
CA VAL A 6 32.40 14.57 11.66
C VAL A 6 31.95 15.66 10.69
N ARG A 7 31.28 16.73 11.18
CA ARG A 7 30.87 17.86 10.33
C ARG A 7 32.03 18.59 9.68
N TYR A 8 33.11 18.88 10.41
CA TYR A 8 34.29 19.52 9.84
C TYR A 8 34.96 18.65 8.78
N VAL A 9 35.12 17.35 9.05
CA VAL A 9 35.69 16.38 8.09
C VAL A 9 34.87 16.37 6.79
N TRP A 10 33.54 16.26 6.88
CA TRP A 10 32.68 16.29 5.69
C TRP A 10 32.70 17.64 4.97
N GLY A 11 32.74 18.75 5.70
CA GLY A 11 32.87 20.08 5.11
C GLY A 11 34.14 20.22 4.26
N THR A 12 35.28 19.78 4.80
CA THR A 12 36.55 19.78 4.06
C THR A 12 36.52 18.83 2.87
N ILE A 13 36.01 17.61 3.03
CA ILE A 13 35.90 16.64 1.93
C ILE A 13 35.03 17.18 0.79
N LEU A 14 33.85 17.73 1.11
CA LEU A 14 32.93 18.28 0.10
C LEU A 14 33.52 19.48 -0.63
N LEU A 15 34.27 20.34 0.06
CA LEU A 15 34.99 21.45 -0.56
C LEU A 15 36.06 20.95 -1.55
N LEU A 16 36.86 19.96 -1.14
CA LEU A 16 37.91 19.40 -1.99
C LEU A 16 37.34 18.66 -3.20
N VAL A 17 36.32 17.84 -3.00
CA VAL A 17 35.61 17.13 -4.08
C VAL A 17 34.95 18.13 -5.03
N GLY A 18 34.27 19.16 -4.50
CA GLY A 18 33.65 20.21 -5.31
C GLY A 18 34.66 20.99 -6.14
N ALA A 19 35.79 21.40 -5.54
CA ALA A 19 36.87 22.08 -6.25
C ALA A 19 37.48 21.22 -7.36
N TYR A 20 37.67 19.91 -7.10
CA TYR A 20 38.14 18.96 -8.11
C TYR A 20 37.17 18.83 -9.28
N LEU A 21 35.88 18.61 -9.00
CA LEU A 21 34.84 18.49 -10.05
C LEU A 21 34.71 19.77 -10.87
N MET A 22 34.82 20.94 -10.22
CA MET A 22 34.84 22.23 -10.90
C MET A 22 36.05 22.34 -11.84
N ALA A 23 37.25 21.98 -11.38
CA ALA A 23 38.46 22.01 -12.20
C ALA A 23 38.37 21.07 -13.42
N VAL A 24 37.78 19.88 -13.27
CA VAL A 24 37.49 18.98 -14.39
C VAL A 24 36.51 19.63 -15.38
N ASN A 25 35.43 20.24 -14.89
CA ASN A 25 34.42 20.89 -15.74
C ASN A 25 34.97 22.08 -16.54
N PHE A 26 35.95 22.80 -16.00
CA PHE A 26 36.66 23.87 -16.70
C PHE A 26 37.81 23.38 -17.61
N ASN A 27 37.96 22.07 -17.81
CA ASN A 27 39.07 21.44 -18.54
C ASN A 27 40.46 21.78 -17.96
N LEU A 28 40.55 22.15 -16.67
CA LEU A 28 41.82 22.37 -15.96
C LEU A 28 42.46 21.05 -15.54
N LEU A 29 41.65 20.00 -15.36
CA LEU A 29 42.08 18.65 -15.04
C LEU A 29 41.45 17.65 -16.02
N PRO A 30 42.12 16.51 -16.31
CA PRO A 30 41.56 15.47 -17.15
C PRO A 30 40.31 14.87 -16.49
N SER A 31 39.36 14.44 -17.33
CA SER A 31 38.18 13.71 -16.87
C SER A 31 38.58 12.36 -16.25
N LEU A 32 37.78 11.92 -15.27
CA LEU A 32 38.00 10.63 -14.63
C LEU A 32 37.65 9.50 -15.60
N THR A 33 38.51 8.50 -15.69
CA THR A 33 38.18 7.22 -16.32
C THR A 33 37.12 6.49 -15.50
N ILE A 34 36.37 5.58 -16.12
CA ILE A 34 35.30 4.82 -15.45
C ILE A 34 35.80 4.06 -14.21
N ASN A 35 37.01 3.49 -14.27
CA ASN A 35 37.67 2.82 -13.16
C ASN A 35 37.96 3.77 -12.00
N ASN A 36 38.40 5.01 -12.29
CA ASN A 36 38.67 6.01 -11.26
C ASN A 36 37.37 6.51 -10.63
N VAL A 37 36.28 6.60 -11.40
CA VAL A 37 34.95 6.92 -10.85
C VAL A 37 34.46 5.80 -9.91
N ALA A 38 34.61 4.53 -10.30
CA ALA A 38 34.28 3.39 -9.44
C ALA A 38 35.06 3.42 -8.12
N LEU A 39 36.39 3.62 -8.18
CA LEU A 39 37.23 3.75 -7.00
C LEU A 39 36.84 4.93 -6.12
N PHE A 40 36.48 6.07 -6.72
CA PHE A 40 36.01 7.24 -5.99
C PHE A 40 34.75 6.92 -5.17
N PHE A 41 33.74 6.29 -5.77
CA PHE A 41 32.53 5.89 -5.05
C PHE A 41 32.81 4.82 -3.98
N GLY A 42 33.75 3.90 -4.24
CA GLY A 42 34.21 2.92 -3.26
C GLY A 42 34.88 3.58 -2.05
N ALA A 43 35.76 4.56 -2.28
CA ALA A 43 36.38 5.35 -1.22
C ALA A 43 35.35 6.16 -0.43
N LEU A 44 34.37 6.76 -1.11
CA LEU A 44 33.28 7.50 -0.48
C LEU A 44 32.40 6.59 0.41
N SER A 45 32.12 5.37 -0.03
CA SER A 45 31.44 4.35 0.79
C SER A 45 32.21 4.06 2.09
N LEU A 46 33.53 3.85 2.01
CA LEU A 46 34.39 3.62 3.18
C LEU A 46 34.38 4.81 4.14
N LEU A 47 34.36 6.05 3.63
CA LEU A 47 34.24 7.25 4.46
C LEU A 47 32.90 7.32 5.19
N PHE A 48 31.79 6.92 4.56
CA PHE A 48 30.50 6.82 5.21
C PHE A 48 30.45 5.73 6.29
N PHE A 49 31.05 4.56 6.04
CA PHE A 49 31.23 3.54 7.08
C PHE A 49 32.09 4.04 8.24
N GLY A 50 33.20 4.73 7.96
CA GLY A 50 34.03 5.37 8.98
C GLY A 50 33.22 6.37 9.81
N SER A 51 32.38 7.18 9.17
CA SER A 51 31.49 8.13 9.84
C SER A 51 30.42 7.44 10.69
N TYR A 52 29.88 6.31 10.24
CA TYR A 52 28.94 5.49 11.00
C TYR A 52 29.56 5.00 12.32
N PHE A 53 30.72 4.36 12.25
CA PHE A 53 31.40 3.86 13.44
C PHE A 53 31.89 4.99 14.35
N ALA A 54 32.37 6.09 13.77
CA ALA A 54 32.80 7.28 14.51
C ALA A 54 31.66 8.14 15.06
N SER A 55 30.40 7.93 14.65
CA SER A 55 29.23 8.62 15.24
C SER A 55 28.49 7.72 16.24
N GLY A 56 28.99 6.51 16.48
CA GLY A 56 28.32 5.46 17.23
C GLY A 56 27.25 4.71 16.41
N ILE A 57 27.11 3.42 16.72
CA ILE A 57 26.24 2.43 16.03
C ILE A 57 24.76 2.84 15.99
N ARG A 58 24.34 3.78 16.85
CA ARG A 58 22.97 4.32 16.90
C ARG A 58 22.64 5.27 15.74
N ASN A 59 23.63 5.92 15.13
CA ASN A 59 23.41 6.85 14.02
C ASN A 59 23.36 6.10 12.67
N PHE A 60 22.36 5.22 12.53
CA PHE A 60 22.20 4.33 11.37
C PHE A 60 21.99 5.04 10.04
N GLY A 61 21.65 6.34 10.03
CA GLY A 61 21.48 7.13 8.82
C GLY A 61 22.71 7.10 7.90
N TRP A 62 23.92 6.95 8.45
CA TRP A 62 25.17 6.83 7.69
C TRP A 62 25.30 5.53 6.89
N LEU A 63 24.57 4.46 7.25
CA LEU A 63 24.63 3.18 6.54
C LEU A 63 24.02 3.27 5.13
N PHE A 64 22.96 4.07 4.96
CA PHE A 64 22.29 4.22 3.67
C PHE A 64 23.22 4.74 2.56
N PRO A 65 23.88 5.91 2.71
CA PRO A 65 24.84 6.35 1.71
C PRO A 65 26.05 5.41 1.63
N ALA A 66 26.50 4.79 2.72
CA ALA A 66 27.61 3.84 2.68
C ALA A 66 27.33 2.67 1.72
N PHE A 67 26.20 1.97 1.90
CA PHE A 67 25.83 0.84 1.06
C PHE A 67 25.46 1.27 -0.37
N MET A 68 24.78 2.41 -0.54
CA MET A 68 24.44 2.90 -1.87
C MET A 68 25.67 3.28 -2.70
N MET A 69 26.65 3.97 -2.11
CA MET A 69 27.90 4.29 -2.80
C MET A 69 28.70 3.02 -3.12
N ALA A 70 28.68 2.01 -2.25
CA ALA A 70 29.29 0.71 -2.55
C ALA A 70 28.63 0.04 -3.76
N ALA A 71 27.29 0.01 -3.80
CA ALA A 71 26.57 -0.56 -4.94
C ALA A 71 26.86 0.20 -6.24
N ILE A 72 26.86 1.53 -6.22
CA ILE A 72 27.23 2.36 -7.38
C ILE A 72 28.67 2.04 -7.83
N ALA A 73 29.62 1.96 -6.91
CA ALA A 73 31.01 1.61 -7.23
C ALA A 73 31.11 0.25 -7.94
N VAL A 74 30.39 -0.75 -7.45
CA VAL A 74 30.33 -2.10 -8.04
C VAL A 74 29.67 -2.05 -9.43
N ILE A 75 28.54 -1.35 -9.58
CA ILE A 75 27.84 -1.23 -10.87
C ILE A 75 28.74 -0.58 -11.91
N ILE A 76 29.44 0.51 -11.56
CA ILE A 76 30.37 1.19 -12.47
C ILE A 76 31.56 0.29 -12.80
N GLY A 77 32.13 -0.39 -11.80
CA GLY A 77 33.25 -1.32 -12.01
C GLY A 77 32.90 -2.53 -12.88
N LEU A 78 31.63 -2.91 -12.92
CA LEU A 78 31.11 -3.98 -13.77
C LEU A 78 30.49 -3.48 -15.08
N ALA A 79 30.44 -2.18 -15.35
CA ALA A 79 29.72 -1.61 -16.48
C ALA A 79 30.22 -2.12 -17.85
N ASP A 80 31.54 -2.33 -17.97
CA ASP A 80 32.16 -2.83 -19.20
C ASP A 80 32.31 -4.37 -19.22
N THR A 81 31.74 -5.05 -18.22
CA THR A 81 31.71 -6.52 -18.16
C THR A 81 30.41 -7.05 -18.72
N ASN A 82 30.41 -8.27 -19.27
CA ASN A 82 29.20 -8.91 -19.82
C ASN A 82 28.27 -9.47 -18.71
N VAL A 83 28.13 -8.75 -17.60
CA VAL A 83 27.27 -9.11 -16.47
C VAL A 83 25.82 -8.78 -16.83
N ASP A 84 24.91 -9.67 -16.44
CA ASP A 84 23.48 -9.51 -16.68
C ASP A 84 22.94 -8.23 -16.02
N GLY A 85 22.18 -7.45 -16.78
CA GLY A 85 21.56 -6.20 -16.31
C GLY A 85 20.60 -6.40 -15.13
N THR A 86 20.02 -7.60 -14.96
CA THR A 86 19.21 -7.95 -13.78
C THR A 86 20.04 -7.98 -12.50
N ILE A 87 21.27 -8.49 -12.56
CA ILE A 87 22.20 -8.46 -11.43
C ILE A 87 22.50 -7.02 -11.06
N LEU A 88 22.90 -6.21 -12.05
CA LEU A 88 23.21 -4.79 -11.84
C LEU A 88 22.01 -4.01 -11.29
N GLY A 89 20.80 -4.27 -11.80
CA GLY A 89 19.55 -3.64 -11.35
C GLY A 89 19.12 -4.04 -9.93
N SER A 90 19.50 -5.23 -9.46
CA SER A 90 19.18 -5.70 -8.11
C SER A 90 20.08 -5.09 -7.01
N LEU A 91 21.31 -4.70 -7.35
CA LEU A 91 22.31 -4.24 -6.38
C LEU A 91 21.86 -3.01 -5.57
N PRO A 92 21.26 -1.95 -6.16
CA PRO A 92 20.75 -0.81 -5.40
C PRO A 92 19.66 -1.20 -4.39
N LEU A 93 18.80 -2.16 -4.73
CA LEU A 93 17.72 -2.59 -3.86
C LEU A 93 18.26 -3.35 -2.63
N PHE A 94 19.22 -4.24 -2.83
CA PHE A 94 19.91 -4.89 -1.72
C PHE A 94 20.71 -3.88 -0.88
N ALA A 95 21.35 -2.90 -1.51
CA ALA A 95 22.07 -1.85 -0.79
C ALA A 95 21.16 -0.97 0.09
N VAL A 96 19.92 -0.71 -0.34
CA VAL A 96 18.91 -0.05 0.52
C VAL A 96 18.38 -1.00 1.60
N SER A 97 18.23 -2.28 1.29
CA SER A 97 17.68 -3.29 2.21
C SER A 97 18.58 -3.54 3.42
N VAL A 98 19.90 -3.66 3.21
CA VAL A 98 20.85 -4.04 4.27
C VAL A 98 20.84 -3.08 5.48
N PRO A 99 20.89 -1.74 5.31
CA PRO A 99 20.73 -0.81 6.43
C PRO A 99 19.48 -1.06 7.28
N PHE A 100 18.33 -1.31 6.65
CA PHE A 100 17.10 -1.59 7.40
C PHE A 100 17.17 -2.92 8.15
N TRP A 101 17.79 -3.95 7.56
CA TRP A 101 18.04 -5.21 8.27
C TRP A 101 18.94 -5.03 9.48
N ILE A 102 20.00 -4.23 9.37
CA ILE A 102 20.88 -3.89 10.49
C ILE A 102 20.08 -3.15 11.57
N VAL A 103 19.30 -2.14 11.20
CA VAL A 103 18.46 -1.35 12.13
C VAL A 103 17.46 -2.23 12.87
N PHE A 104 16.80 -3.15 12.16
CA PHE A 104 15.88 -4.12 12.76
C PHE A 104 16.62 -5.08 13.71
N ALA A 105 17.80 -5.57 13.34
CA ALA A 105 18.58 -6.50 14.14
C ALA A 105 19.12 -5.88 15.43
N LEU A 106 19.47 -4.59 15.41
CA LEU A 106 20.01 -3.87 16.58
C LEU A 106 19.00 -3.77 17.73
N ASN A 107 17.73 -3.48 17.43
CA ASN A 107 16.67 -3.48 18.45
C ASN A 107 15.31 -3.82 17.83
N ARG A 108 14.96 -5.11 17.79
CA ARG A 108 13.72 -5.59 17.15
C ARG A 108 12.43 -5.03 17.77
N ARG A 109 12.45 -4.70 19.06
CA ARG A 109 11.25 -4.19 19.77
C ARG A 109 11.00 -2.73 19.45
N GLU A 110 12.05 -1.91 19.39
CA GLU A 110 11.94 -0.48 19.08
C GLU A 110 11.86 -0.23 17.57
N ASN A 111 12.63 -0.98 16.79
CA ASN A 111 12.79 -0.80 15.34
C ASN A 111 12.01 -1.82 14.51
N TRP A 112 10.88 -2.32 15.01
CA TRP A 112 10.04 -3.28 14.27
C TRP A 112 9.64 -2.75 12.89
N TRP A 113 9.48 -1.42 12.76
CA TRP A 113 9.10 -0.74 11.53
C TRP A 113 10.10 -0.98 10.40
N ALA A 114 11.39 -1.18 10.72
CA ALA A 114 12.45 -1.37 9.74
C ALA A 114 12.34 -2.71 9.00
N LEU A 115 11.63 -3.69 9.57
CA LEU A 115 11.38 -4.97 8.92
C LEU A 115 10.64 -4.81 7.59
N ILE A 116 9.69 -3.87 7.52
CA ILE A 116 8.85 -3.64 6.33
C ILE A 116 9.70 -3.23 5.13
N PRO A 117 10.45 -2.11 5.17
CA PRO A 117 11.31 -1.72 4.05
C PRO A 117 12.47 -2.69 3.84
N ALA A 118 13.05 -3.27 4.90
CA ALA A 118 14.13 -4.26 4.78
C ALA A 118 13.70 -5.44 3.90
N TRP A 119 12.60 -6.08 4.27
CA TRP A 119 12.07 -7.25 3.57
C TRP A 119 11.56 -6.87 2.18
N SER A 120 10.76 -5.80 2.07
CA SER A 120 10.15 -5.41 0.78
C SER A 120 11.22 -5.10 -0.27
N THR A 121 12.25 -4.34 0.08
CA THR A 121 13.33 -4.01 -0.88
C THR A 121 14.20 -5.22 -1.20
N ALA A 122 14.49 -6.10 -0.24
CA ALA A 122 15.17 -7.37 -0.49
C ALA A 122 14.37 -8.27 -1.43
N ALA A 123 13.06 -8.38 -1.20
CA ALA A 123 12.16 -9.20 -2.02
C ALA A 123 12.12 -8.69 -3.46
N ILE A 124 11.98 -7.37 -3.66
CA ILE A 124 12.01 -6.78 -5.01
C ILE A 124 13.37 -7.04 -5.66
N GLY A 125 14.48 -6.86 -4.94
CA GLY A 125 15.82 -7.18 -5.44
C GLY A 125 15.99 -8.64 -5.85
N GLY A 126 15.50 -9.57 -5.04
CA GLY A 126 15.52 -11.00 -5.35
C GLY A 126 14.64 -11.37 -6.55
N ILE A 127 13.50 -10.70 -6.71
CA ILE A 127 12.60 -10.95 -7.83
C ILE A 127 13.18 -10.44 -9.15
N ILE A 128 13.91 -9.32 -9.15
CA ILE A 128 14.63 -8.86 -10.34
C ILE A 128 15.65 -9.93 -10.79
N LEU A 129 16.35 -10.58 -9.86
CA LEU A 129 17.27 -11.67 -10.22
C LEU A 129 16.57 -12.88 -10.83
N LEU A 130 15.30 -13.10 -10.48
CA LEU A 130 14.49 -14.21 -10.97
C LEU A 130 13.62 -13.84 -12.16
N SER A 131 13.63 -12.59 -12.63
CA SER A 131 12.68 -12.10 -13.63
C SER A 131 12.80 -12.82 -14.97
N ASN A 132 14.00 -13.33 -15.29
CA ASN A 132 14.26 -14.06 -16.54
C ASN A 132 13.80 -15.52 -16.48
N LEU A 133 13.40 -16.02 -15.31
CA LEU A 133 13.06 -17.42 -15.08
C LEU A 133 11.55 -17.66 -14.92
N VAL A 134 10.76 -16.60 -14.80
CA VAL A 134 9.38 -16.66 -14.29
C VAL A 134 8.46 -15.73 -15.09
N SER A 135 7.19 -16.09 -15.28
CA SER A 135 6.22 -15.24 -15.99
C SER A 135 5.85 -13.99 -15.19
N GLY A 136 5.31 -12.97 -15.87
CA GLY A 136 4.93 -11.69 -15.25
C GLY A 136 3.86 -11.82 -14.16
N GLU A 137 2.91 -12.73 -14.31
CA GLU A 137 1.84 -12.98 -13.33
C GLU A 137 2.39 -13.60 -12.05
N VAL A 138 3.30 -14.56 -12.20
CA VAL A 138 3.95 -15.21 -11.06
C VAL A 138 4.86 -14.21 -10.35
N ILE A 139 5.58 -13.36 -11.09
CA ILE A 139 6.34 -12.23 -10.53
C ILE A 139 5.40 -11.32 -9.72
N ALA A 140 4.28 -10.85 -10.29
CA ALA A 140 3.33 -9.98 -9.60
C ALA A 140 2.81 -10.64 -8.30
N GLY A 141 2.44 -11.92 -8.38
CA GLY A 141 1.97 -12.71 -7.25
C GLY A 141 3.01 -12.82 -6.12
N PHE A 142 4.26 -13.12 -6.47
CA PHE A 142 5.37 -13.19 -5.51
C PHE A 142 5.72 -11.83 -4.92
N VAL A 143 5.80 -10.76 -5.73
CA VAL A 143 6.10 -9.40 -5.25
C VAL A 143 5.08 -8.99 -4.20
N LEU A 144 3.79 -9.08 -4.53
CA LEU A 144 2.72 -8.66 -3.63
C LEU A 144 2.70 -9.49 -2.36
N SER A 145 2.80 -10.82 -2.46
CA SER A 145 2.85 -11.71 -1.29
C SER A 145 4.07 -11.43 -0.41
N ALA A 146 5.23 -11.22 -1.02
CA ALA A 146 6.48 -10.96 -0.30
C ALA A 146 6.44 -9.60 0.40
N ILE A 147 5.86 -8.56 -0.19
CA ILE A 147 5.69 -7.25 0.45
C ILE A 147 4.61 -7.30 1.55
N GLY A 148 3.57 -8.13 1.39
CA GLY A 148 2.54 -8.33 2.42
C GLY A 148 3.06 -9.03 3.68
N LEU A 149 3.97 -10.00 3.52
CA LEU A 149 4.53 -10.81 4.60
C LEU A 149 5.09 -10.02 5.80
N PRO A 150 5.95 -8.99 5.64
CA PRO A 150 6.49 -8.26 6.78
C PRO A 150 5.41 -7.56 7.61
N PHE A 151 4.30 -7.11 7.02
CA PHE A 151 3.19 -6.54 7.81
C PHE A 151 2.51 -7.60 8.69
N LEU A 152 2.32 -8.82 8.15
CA LEU A 152 1.79 -9.94 8.92
C LEU A 152 2.75 -10.35 10.05
N VAL A 153 4.05 -10.32 9.79
CA VAL A 153 5.07 -10.56 10.82
C VAL A 153 5.04 -9.47 11.90
N VAL A 154 4.91 -8.19 11.53
CA VAL A 154 4.77 -7.08 12.49
C VAL A 154 3.55 -7.27 13.39
N TYR A 155 2.40 -7.67 12.84
CA TYR A 155 1.21 -8.00 13.62
C TYR A 155 1.42 -9.23 14.53
N ALA A 156 2.11 -10.26 14.04
CA ALA A 156 2.43 -11.45 14.83
C ALA A 156 3.39 -11.13 15.99
N MET A 157 4.32 -10.19 15.80
CA MET A 157 5.26 -9.73 16.82
C MET A 157 4.59 -8.90 17.92
N ASN A 158 3.66 -8.00 17.56
CA ASN A 158 2.85 -7.27 18.51
C ASN A 158 1.42 -7.08 17.97
N ARG A 159 0.44 -7.70 18.64
CA ARG A 159 -0.98 -7.67 18.27
C ARG A 159 -1.61 -6.28 18.41
N GLU A 160 -0.97 -5.36 19.14
CA GLU A 160 -1.37 -3.95 19.20
C GLU A 160 -1.25 -3.28 17.82
N ASN A 161 -0.35 -3.77 16.95
CA ASN A 161 -0.22 -3.32 15.57
C ASN A 161 -1.27 -3.95 14.64
N TRP A 162 -2.54 -3.98 15.07
CA TRP A 162 -3.65 -4.54 14.30
C TRP A 162 -3.79 -3.90 12.92
N TRP A 163 -3.36 -2.64 12.76
CA TRP A 163 -3.39 -1.91 11.50
C TRP A 163 -2.60 -2.64 10.40
N ALA A 164 -1.57 -3.42 10.76
CA ALA A 164 -0.72 -4.12 9.79
C ALA A 164 -1.44 -5.28 9.09
N LEU A 165 -2.54 -5.79 9.66
CA LEU A 165 -3.39 -6.78 9.01
C LEU A 165 -4.03 -6.26 7.72
N ILE A 166 -4.26 -4.95 7.62
CA ILE A 166 -4.89 -4.36 6.43
C ILE A 166 -3.93 -4.45 5.23
N PRO A 167 -2.76 -3.78 5.22
CA PRO A 167 -1.82 -3.88 4.10
C PRO A 167 -1.32 -5.33 3.93
N GLY A 168 -1.02 -6.04 5.03
CA GLY A 168 -0.55 -7.42 4.96
C GLY A 168 -1.58 -8.37 4.35
N GLY A 169 -2.84 -8.27 4.77
CA GLY A 169 -3.94 -9.08 4.25
C GLY A 169 -4.27 -8.76 2.81
N ILE A 170 -4.37 -7.46 2.45
CA ILE A 170 -4.62 -7.02 1.07
C ILE A 170 -3.53 -7.53 0.14
N LEU A 171 -2.26 -7.26 0.45
CA LEU A 171 -1.13 -7.64 -0.40
C LEU A 171 -0.98 -9.16 -0.52
N SER A 172 -1.18 -9.90 0.57
CA SER A 172 -1.12 -11.37 0.54
C SER A 172 -2.27 -11.96 -0.26
N PHE A 173 -3.48 -11.42 -0.13
CA PHE A 173 -4.62 -11.87 -0.92
C PHE A 173 -4.42 -11.55 -2.40
N MET A 174 -4.03 -10.33 -2.74
CA MET A 174 -3.75 -9.95 -4.12
C MET A 174 -2.65 -10.82 -4.71
N GLY A 175 -1.56 -11.03 -3.97
CA GLY A 175 -0.49 -11.92 -4.38
C GLY A 175 -0.99 -13.35 -4.69
N ALA A 176 -1.81 -13.92 -3.80
CA ALA A 176 -2.44 -15.21 -4.04
C ALA A 176 -3.35 -15.21 -5.27
N ALA A 177 -4.15 -14.14 -5.47
CA ALA A 177 -5.04 -14.00 -6.62
C ALA A 177 -4.27 -13.98 -7.95
N PHE A 178 -3.14 -13.26 -8.03
CA PHE A 178 -2.26 -13.25 -9.21
C PHE A 178 -1.61 -14.60 -9.49
N LEU A 179 -1.23 -15.36 -8.44
CA LEU A 179 -0.64 -16.70 -8.62
C LEU A 179 -1.63 -17.71 -9.21
N ILE A 180 -2.93 -17.55 -8.97
CA ILE A 180 -3.97 -18.41 -9.55
C ILE A 180 -4.66 -17.78 -10.78
N ALA A 181 -4.32 -16.55 -11.14
CA ALA A 181 -5.00 -15.78 -12.19
C ALA A 181 -5.00 -16.50 -13.54
N GLY A 182 -3.92 -17.20 -13.89
CA GLY A 182 -3.84 -17.99 -15.13
C GLY A 182 -4.85 -19.15 -15.24
N ASN A 183 -5.50 -19.50 -14.12
CA ASN A 183 -6.55 -20.53 -14.07
C ASN A 183 -7.95 -19.93 -13.88
N LEU A 184 -8.08 -18.60 -13.79
CA LEU A 184 -9.33 -17.91 -13.56
C LEU A 184 -9.76 -17.18 -14.82
N ASN A 185 -11.08 -17.03 -15.00
CA ASN A 185 -11.60 -16.09 -15.98
C ASN A 185 -11.18 -14.67 -15.55
N GLU A 186 -10.66 -13.86 -16.48
CA GLU A 186 -10.20 -12.49 -16.23
C GLU A 186 -11.29 -11.65 -15.53
N ASP A 187 -12.54 -11.91 -15.88
CA ASP A 187 -13.75 -11.31 -15.31
C ASP A 187 -13.94 -11.62 -13.81
N LEU A 188 -13.64 -12.85 -13.40
CA LEU A 188 -13.77 -13.27 -12.00
C LEU A 188 -12.63 -12.71 -11.15
N LEU A 189 -11.46 -12.46 -11.76
CA LEU A 189 -10.28 -11.93 -11.09
C LEU A 189 -10.55 -10.54 -10.51
N GLY A 190 -11.24 -9.66 -11.26
CA GLY A 190 -11.61 -8.32 -10.78
C GLY A 190 -12.48 -8.36 -9.53
N GLY A 191 -13.54 -9.18 -9.54
CA GLY A 191 -14.41 -9.38 -8.39
C GLY A 191 -13.70 -10.00 -7.19
N LEU A 192 -12.83 -10.99 -7.43
CA LEU A 192 -12.01 -11.61 -6.39
C LEU A 192 -11.05 -10.61 -5.74
N ILE A 193 -10.36 -9.78 -6.53
CA ILE A 193 -9.43 -8.77 -6.00
C ILE A 193 -10.17 -7.79 -5.10
N VAL A 194 -11.26 -7.19 -5.58
CA VAL A 194 -12.01 -6.19 -4.81
C VAL A 194 -12.65 -6.81 -3.55
N GLY A 195 -13.27 -7.99 -3.71
CA GLY A 195 -13.83 -8.73 -2.58
C GLY A 195 -12.76 -9.15 -1.56
N GLY A 196 -11.57 -9.52 -2.03
CA GLY A 196 -10.41 -9.85 -1.21
C GLY A 196 -9.88 -8.71 -0.37
N ILE A 197 -9.88 -7.49 -0.92
CA ILE A 197 -9.58 -6.27 -0.14
C ILE A 197 -10.63 -6.13 0.98
N GLY A 198 -11.91 -6.34 0.67
CA GLY A 198 -12.98 -6.37 1.68
C GLY A 198 -12.77 -7.44 2.75
N LEU A 199 -12.30 -8.64 2.37
CA LEU A 199 -11.98 -9.72 3.31
C LEU A 199 -10.87 -9.32 4.29
N ALA A 200 -9.87 -8.54 3.88
CA ALA A 200 -8.83 -8.06 4.79
C ALA A 200 -9.42 -7.20 5.92
N PHE A 201 -10.37 -6.31 5.61
CA PHE A 201 -11.10 -5.55 6.63
C PHE A 201 -12.00 -6.42 7.50
N LEU A 202 -12.65 -7.42 6.91
CA LEU A 202 -13.46 -8.37 7.67
C LEU A 202 -12.61 -9.12 8.69
N VAL A 203 -11.42 -9.58 8.31
CA VAL A 203 -10.47 -10.24 9.22
C VAL A 203 -10.08 -9.32 10.38
N VAL A 204 -9.84 -8.02 10.13
CA VAL A 204 -9.56 -7.05 11.20
C VAL A 204 -10.69 -6.99 12.22
N TYR A 205 -11.95 -6.92 11.77
CA TYR A 205 -13.11 -6.92 12.66
C TYR A 205 -13.25 -8.25 13.42
N LEU A 206 -13.05 -9.39 12.74
CA LEU A 206 -13.18 -10.71 13.36
C LEU A 206 -12.13 -10.94 14.45
N LEU A 207 -10.91 -10.45 14.25
CA LEU A 207 -9.80 -10.57 15.20
C LEU A 207 -9.90 -9.58 16.35
N ASN A 208 -10.42 -8.37 16.10
CA ASN A 208 -10.68 -7.40 17.15
C ASN A 208 -12.02 -6.69 16.94
N ARG A 209 -13.03 -7.11 17.71
CA ARG A 209 -14.41 -6.58 17.63
C ARG A 209 -14.52 -5.11 17.97
N SER A 210 -13.53 -4.52 18.66
CA SER A 210 -13.49 -3.07 18.88
C SER A 210 -13.39 -2.28 17.57
N ASN A 211 -12.87 -2.91 16.51
CA ASN A 211 -12.75 -2.32 15.18
C ASN A 211 -14.03 -2.51 14.35
N TRP A 212 -15.20 -2.22 14.93
CA TRP A 212 -16.50 -2.34 14.27
C TRP A 212 -16.59 -1.54 12.95
N TRP A 213 -15.84 -0.44 12.85
CA TRP A 213 -15.78 0.40 11.66
C TRP A 213 -15.31 -0.37 10.43
N ALA A 214 -14.51 -1.43 10.59
CA ALA A 214 -13.99 -2.23 9.48
C ALA A 214 -15.08 -3.04 8.75
N ILE A 215 -16.26 -3.21 9.35
CA ILE A 215 -17.42 -3.81 8.66
C ILE A 215 -17.86 -2.96 7.46
N ILE A 216 -17.73 -1.63 7.54
CA ILE A 216 -18.12 -0.73 6.44
C ILE A 216 -17.30 -1.01 5.18
N PRO A 217 -15.96 -0.87 5.17
CA PRO A 217 -15.17 -1.18 3.98
C PRO A 217 -15.28 -2.65 3.58
N ALA A 218 -15.38 -3.58 4.54
CA ALA A 218 -15.58 -5.00 4.23
C ALA A 218 -16.88 -5.26 3.44
N GLY A 219 -17.99 -4.69 3.90
CA GLY A 219 -19.30 -4.87 3.29
C GLY A 219 -19.44 -4.12 1.97
N VAL A 220 -18.91 -2.89 1.87
CA VAL A 220 -18.92 -2.12 0.62
C VAL A 220 -18.05 -2.79 -0.44
N LEU A 221 -16.78 -3.11 -0.13
CA LEU A 221 -15.89 -3.76 -1.09
C LEU A 221 -16.35 -5.18 -1.41
N GLY A 222 -16.89 -5.92 -0.45
CA GLY A 222 -17.53 -7.20 -0.70
C GLY A 222 -18.69 -7.07 -1.69
N THR A 223 -19.55 -6.05 -1.51
CA THR A 223 -20.66 -5.75 -2.43
C THR A 223 -20.15 -5.41 -3.83
N VAL A 224 -19.13 -4.54 -3.95
CA VAL A 224 -18.52 -4.19 -5.26
C VAL A 224 -17.87 -5.41 -5.91
N GLY A 225 -17.20 -6.27 -5.12
CA GLY A 225 -16.61 -7.52 -5.62
C GLY A 225 -17.67 -8.47 -6.18
N VAL A 226 -18.83 -8.60 -5.51
CA VAL A 226 -19.97 -9.37 -6.03
C VAL A 226 -20.51 -8.76 -7.32
N ILE A 227 -20.67 -7.44 -7.38
CA ILE A 227 -21.14 -6.75 -8.59
C ILE A 227 -20.19 -6.97 -9.76
N ALA A 228 -18.88 -6.83 -9.54
CA ALA A 228 -17.88 -7.04 -10.57
C ALA A 228 -17.89 -8.50 -11.09
N ALA A 229 -18.15 -9.48 -10.22
CA ALA A 229 -18.33 -10.87 -10.63
C ALA A 229 -19.66 -11.12 -11.38
N LEU A 230 -20.71 -10.38 -11.03
CA LEU A 230 -22.03 -10.51 -11.65
C LEU A 230 -22.13 -9.78 -12.98
N SER A 231 -21.55 -8.59 -13.14
CA SER A 231 -21.72 -7.73 -14.32
C SER A 231 -21.25 -8.36 -15.63
N GLN A 232 -20.46 -9.42 -15.55
CA GLN A 232 -19.93 -10.14 -16.70
C GLN A 232 -20.79 -11.35 -17.09
N GLN A 233 -21.83 -11.67 -16.29
CA GLN A 233 -22.78 -12.72 -16.65
C GLN A 233 -23.81 -12.21 -17.66
N ARG A 234 -24.16 -13.06 -18.63
CA ARG A 234 -25.24 -12.76 -19.57
C ARG A 234 -26.58 -12.80 -18.86
N PHE A 235 -27.09 -11.63 -18.50
CA PHE A 235 -28.45 -11.49 -18.00
C PHE A 235 -29.48 -11.36 -19.13
N ILE A 236 -30.73 -11.54 -18.77
CA ILE A 236 -31.86 -11.17 -19.62
C ILE A 236 -31.86 -9.64 -19.78
N PRO A 237 -31.94 -9.09 -21.01
CA PRO A 237 -31.99 -7.65 -21.23
C PRO A 237 -33.07 -6.97 -20.37
N GLY A 238 -32.69 -5.92 -19.65
CA GLY A 238 -33.56 -5.18 -18.72
C GLY A 238 -33.63 -5.72 -17.29
N LEU A 239 -33.11 -6.93 -17.02
CA LEU A 239 -32.98 -7.48 -15.66
C LEU A 239 -31.61 -7.17 -15.03
N GLU A 240 -30.58 -6.95 -15.87
CA GLU A 240 -29.22 -6.64 -15.44
C GLU A 240 -29.17 -5.45 -14.48
N ASP A 241 -29.68 -4.28 -14.89
CA ASP A 241 -29.67 -3.06 -14.08
C ASP A 241 -30.41 -3.24 -12.75
N ARG A 242 -31.50 -4.03 -12.76
CA ARG A 242 -32.26 -4.36 -11.55
C ARG A 242 -31.44 -5.19 -10.59
N ILE A 243 -30.73 -6.19 -11.09
CA ILE A 243 -29.90 -7.09 -10.29
C ILE A 243 -28.68 -6.33 -9.77
N LEU A 244 -27.92 -5.67 -10.63
CA LEU A 244 -26.69 -4.97 -10.24
C LEU A 244 -26.98 -3.82 -9.27
N GLY A 245 -27.99 -2.98 -9.57
CA GLY A 245 -28.43 -1.92 -8.68
C GLY A 245 -29.02 -2.47 -7.38
N GLY A 246 -29.84 -3.52 -7.45
CA GLY A 246 -30.41 -4.18 -6.27
C GLY A 246 -29.34 -4.77 -5.35
N VAL A 247 -28.32 -5.42 -5.91
CA VAL A 247 -27.17 -5.96 -5.17
C VAL A 247 -26.34 -4.82 -4.57
N PHE A 248 -26.12 -3.73 -5.30
CA PHE A 248 -25.36 -2.57 -4.80
C PHE A 248 -26.03 -1.94 -3.58
N PHE A 249 -27.26 -1.45 -3.74
CA PHE A 249 -27.99 -0.80 -2.66
C PHE A 249 -28.34 -1.78 -1.54
N GLY A 250 -28.73 -3.01 -1.88
CA GLY A 250 -29.07 -4.05 -0.93
C GLY A 250 -27.87 -4.51 -0.10
N GLY A 251 -26.72 -4.75 -0.73
CA GLY A 251 -25.48 -5.15 -0.04
C GLY A 251 -24.99 -4.06 0.92
N MET A 252 -25.05 -2.79 0.51
CA MET A 252 -24.76 -1.68 1.43
C MET A 252 -25.80 -1.57 2.55
N ALA A 253 -27.09 -1.75 2.25
CA ALA A 253 -28.14 -1.75 3.27
C ALA A 253 -27.91 -2.84 4.33
N VAL A 254 -27.53 -4.05 3.91
CA VAL A 254 -27.15 -5.15 4.81
C VAL A 254 -25.93 -4.77 5.65
N THR A 255 -24.92 -4.14 5.05
CA THR A 255 -23.72 -3.67 5.77
C THR A 255 -24.08 -2.74 6.93
N PHE A 256 -24.93 -1.73 6.67
CA PHE A 256 -25.39 -0.81 7.70
C PHE A 256 -26.40 -1.44 8.66
N ALA A 257 -27.22 -2.39 8.21
CA ALA A 257 -28.12 -3.14 9.08
C ALA A 257 -27.33 -3.96 10.11
N ILE A 258 -26.23 -4.62 9.69
CA ILE A 258 -25.31 -5.31 10.60
C ILE A 258 -24.75 -4.34 11.63
N LEU A 259 -24.29 -3.15 11.22
CA LEU A 259 -23.82 -2.13 12.17
C LEU A 259 -24.91 -1.69 13.14
N TRP A 260 -26.14 -1.49 12.67
CA TRP A 260 -27.27 -1.12 13.52
C TRP A 260 -27.62 -2.22 14.53
N LEU A 261 -27.42 -3.49 14.20
CA LEU A 261 -27.59 -4.60 15.15
C LEU A 261 -26.53 -4.60 16.26
N LEU A 262 -25.35 -4.02 16.01
CA LEU A 262 -24.28 -3.86 17.00
C LEU A 262 -24.50 -2.68 17.97
N ARG A 263 -25.60 -1.93 17.83
CA ARG A 263 -25.89 -0.72 18.62
C ARG A 263 -25.93 -0.91 20.14
N ASN A 264 -26.13 -2.15 20.60
CA ASN A 264 -26.15 -2.46 22.03
C ASN A 264 -24.74 -2.49 22.65
N GLN A 265 -23.70 -2.64 21.82
CA GLN A 265 -22.30 -2.72 22.26
C GLN A 265 -21.48 -1.51 21.81
N HIS A 266 -21.88 -0.87 20.71
CA HIS A 266 -21.18 0.26 20.10
C HIS A 266 -22.17 1.38 19.75
N GLU A 267 -21.68 2.61 19.60
CA GLU A 267 -22.50 3.78 19.22
C GLU A 267 -22.85 3.78 17.73
N THR A 268 -23.48 2.70 17.26
CA THR A 268 -23.81 2.47 15.84
C THR A 268 -25.32 2.58 15.55
N ALA A 269 -26.10 3.15 16.48
CA ALA A 269 -27.54 3.37 16.28
C ALA A 269 -27.84 4.24 15.04
N TRP A 270 -26.92 5.16 14.69
CA TRP A 270 -27.00 6.00 13.50
C TRP A 270 -27.06 5.20 12.19
N ALA A 271 -26.51 3.97 12.16
CA ALA A 271 -26.47 3.13 10.96
C ALA A 271 -27.88 2.66 10.52
N GLY A 272 -28.89 2.78 11.39
CA GLY A 272 -30.27 2.45 11.04
C GLY A 272 -30.84 3.35 9.93
N TYR A 273 -30.48 4.64 9.91
CA TYR A 273 -30.98 5.57 8.89
C TYR A 273 -30.42 5.24 7.48
N PRO A 274 -29.09 5.08 7.29
CA PRO A 274 -28.56 4.62 6.01
C PRO A 274 -29.09 3.24 5.60
N ALA A 275 -29.19 2.28 6.52
CA ALA A 275 -29.69 0.94 6.21
C ALA A 275 -31.11 0.98 5.64
N LEU A 276 -32.01 1.78 6.25
CA LEU A 276 -33.38 1.92 5.79
C LEU A 276 -33.47 2.65 4.44
N GLY A 277 -32.71 3.73 4.26
CA GLY A 277 -32.69 4.49 3.00
C GLY A 277 -32.16 3.67 1.83
N LEU A 278 -31.05 2.96 2.03
CA LEU A 278 -30.45 2.07 1.03
C LEU A 278 -31.34 0.85 0.75
N GLY A 279 -31.98 0.29 1.78
CA GLY A 279 -32.93 -0.81 1.62
C GLY A 279 -34.16 -0.40 0.81
N ALA A 280 -34.68 0.82 1.03
CA ALA A 280 -35.75 1.39 0.22
C ALA A 280 -35.30 1.60 -1.23
N ALA A 281 -34.09 2.14 -1.47
CA ALA A 281 -33.53 2.28 -2.80
C ALA A 281 -33.40 0.93 -3.53
N ALA A 282 -32.92 -0.11 -2.84
CA ALA A 282 -32.83 -1.46 -3.38
C ALA A 282 -34.21 -2.02 -3.79
N ALA A 283 -35.24 -1.81 -2.95
CA ALA A 283 -36.60 -2.22 -3.26
C ALA A 283 -37.19 -1.45 -4.45
N LEU A 284 -36.94 -0.13 -4.54
CA LEU A 284 -37.37 0.69 -5.68
C LEU A 284 -36.71 0.24 -6.97
N ILE A 285 -35.41 -0.04 -6.97
CA ILE A 285 -34.70 -0.53 -8.16
C ILE A 285 -35.23 -1.91 -8.58
N ALA A 286 -35.51 -2.79 -7.62
CA ALA A 286 -36.08 -4.11 -7.94
C ALA A 286 -37.46 -4.01 -8.62
N ILE A 287 -38.29 -3.03 -8.22
CA ILE A 287 -39.63 -2.82 -8.77
C ILE A 287 -39.57 -2.07 -10.12
N PHE A 288 -38.83 -0.97 -10.18
CA PHE A 288 -38.87 0.00 -11.27
C PHE A 288 -37.76 -0.19 -12.33
N GLY A 289 -36.65 -0.84 -11.98
CA GLY A 289 -35.50 -1.04 -12.88
C GLY A 289 -34.98 0.25 -13.51
N THR A 290 -34.81 0.27 -14.83
CA THR A 290 -34.31 1.43 -15.59
C THR A 290 -35.15 2.69 -15.42
N ASN A 291 -36.43 2.58 -15.04
CA ASN A 291 -37.27 3.75 -14.75
C ASN A 291 -36.87 4.45 -13.43
N PHE A 292 -36.02 3.83 -12.60
CA PHE A 292 -35.53 4.42 -11.35
C PHE A 292 -34.82 5.76 -11.59
N ASP A 293 -34.07 5.88 -12.69
CA ASP A 293 -33.34 7.11 -13.04
C ASP A 293 -34.27 8.33 -13.22
N GLN A 294 -35.52 8.09 -13.60
CA GLN A 294 -36.53 9.14 -13.76
C GLN A 294 -37.28 9.41 -12.44
N ILE A 295 -37.47 8.39 -11.61
CA ILE A 295 -38.28 8.45 -10.38
C ILE A 295 -37.49 9.04 -9.21
N TRP A 296 -36.22 8.65 -9.04
CA TRP A 296 -35.40 9.03 -7.90
C TRP A 296 -35.22 10.54 -7.73
N PRO A 297 -34.96 11.34 -8.80
CA PRO A 297 -34.90 12.80 -8.68
C PRO A 297 -36.20 13.41 -8.15
N VAL A 298 -37.36 12.90 -8.56
CA VAL A 298 -38.68 13.38 -8.10
C VAL A 298 -38.85 13.10 -6.61
N ILE A 299 -38.46 11.90 -6.15
CA ILE A 299 -38.49 11.54 -4.72
C ILE A 299 -37.58 12.46 -3.91
N LEU A 300 -36.36 12.72 -4.38
CA LEU A 300 -35.40 13.62 -3.71
C LEU A 300 -35.93 15.06 -3.61
N ILE A 301 -36.53 15.58 -4.68
CA ILE A 301 -37.12 16.92 -4.69
C ILE A 301 -38.29 16.98 -3.69
N ALA A 302 -39.20 16.00 -3.73
CA ALA A 302 -40.34 15.95 -2.82
C ALA A 302 -39.90 15.85 -1.35
N PHE A 303 -38.90 15.02 -1.06
CA PHE A 303 -38.35 14.88 0.30
C PHE A 303 -37.61 16.15 0.74
N GLY A 304 -36.86 16.80 -0.15
CA GLY A 304 -36.21 18.09 0.11
C GLY A 304 -37.22 19.19 0.43
N LEU A 305 -38.30 19.32 -0.36
CA LEU A 305 -39.40 20.26 -0.11
C LEU A 305 -40.08 19.97 1.24
N TRP A 306 -40.28 18.70 1.56
CA TRP A 306 -40.86 18.29 2.85
C TRP A 306 -39.97 18.65 4.05
N LEU A 307 -38.64 18.46 3.95
CA LEU A 307 -37.70 18.86 5.00
C LEU A 307 -37.70 20.37 5.23
N ILE A 308 -37.72 21.17 4.15
CA ILE A 308 -37.82 22.63 4.24
C ILE A 308 -39.12 23.03 4.95
N TYR A 309 -40.25 22.47 4.52
CA TYR A 309 -41.54 22.73 5.13
C TYR A 309 -41.56 22.38 6.62
N ARG A 310 -41.01 21.22 7.00
CA ARG A 310 -40.92 20.79 8.41
C ARG A 310 -40.05 21.72 9.24
N ASN A 311 -38.92 22.17 8.71
CA ASN A 311 -38.00 23.07 9.42
C ASN A 311 -38.63 24.45 9.65
N MET A 312 -39.33 24.99 8.65
CA MET A 312 -40.06 26.26 8.78
C MET A 312 -41.15 26.21 9.85
N ARG A 313 -41.76 25.05 10.07
CA ARG A 313 -42.83 24.84 11.07
C ARG A 313 -42.31 24.59 12.48
N SER A 314 -41.03 24.26 12.64
CA SER A 314 -40.43 23.85 13.93
C SER A 314 -39.70 24.97 14.67
N ARG A 315 -39.70 26.21 14.16
CA ARG A 315 -39.22 27.38 14.93
C ARG A 315 -40.23 27.71 16.04
N PRO A 316 -39.92 27.52 17.33
CA PRO A 316 -40.67 28.20 18.38
C PRO A 316 -40.43 29.70 18.21
N GLN A 317 -41.48 30.50 18.39
CA GLN A 317 -41.35 31.94 18.54
C GLN A 317 -40.38 32.18 19.71
N ALA A 318 -39.20 32.74 19.43
CA ALA A 318 -38.35 33.28 20.45
C ALA A 318 -39.05 34.55 20.97
N GLU A 319 -39.60 34.47 22.19
CA GLU A 319 -39.82 35.63 23.04
C GLU A 319 -38.50 36.10 23.65
#